data_AF-A0A081RVU8-F1
#
_entry.id   AF-A0A081RVU8-F1
#
_cell.length_a   1.000
_cell.length_b   1.000
_cell.length_c   1.000
_cell.angle_alpha   90.00
_cell.angle_beta   90.00
_cell.angle_gamma   90.00
#
_symmetry.space_group_name_H-M   'P 1'
#
loop_
_entity.id
_entity.type
_entity.pdbx_description
1 polymer ?
#
loop_
_entity_poly.entity_id
_entity_poly.type
_entity_poly.pdbx_seq_one_letter_code
_entity_poly.pdbx_strand_id
1 'polypeptide(L)'
;MPNPTGWIDPLGLVICPARFARYMQFRKQGYSVFDAAKLSKSLSSWGDYFSKLSGTMAPIQMIRAHAHHIVFQKGPIAARKYIEDSQRILREAGIDPIYGIENFVWAPNKNHTIDVARKVNETLRKAVASKGSVKETLVKLGELFAKDMI
;
A
#
# COMPACT_ATOMS: atom_id res chain seq x y z
N MET A 1 8.38 2.70 35.30
CA MET A 1 7.05 3.36 35.35
C MET A 1 6.23 2.83 34.19
N PRO A 2 5.02 2.31 34.39
CA PRO A 2 4.17 1.91 33.27
C PRO A 2 3.69 3.16 32.54
N ASN A 3 3.88 3.21 31.22
CA ASN A 3 3.42 4.33 30.38
C ASN A 3 1.87 4.38 30.41
N PRO A 4 1.23 5.45 30.92
CA PRO A 4 -0.22 5.50 31.10
C PRO A 4 -1.01 5.68 29.79
N THR A 5 -0.33 5.76 28.64
CA THR A 5 -0.94 5.68 27.29
C THR A 5 -0.70 4.33 26.62
N GLY A 6 -0.22 3.34 27.37
CA GLY A 6 0.19 2.03 26.88
C GLY A 6 -0.96 1.31 26.20
N TRP A 7 -0.98 1.38 24.86
CA TRP A 7 -1.75 0.48 24.03
C TRP A 7 -1.38 -0.95 24.43
N ILE A 8 -2.29 -1.61 25.14
CA ILE A 8 -2.20 -3.03 25.43
C ILE A 8 -2.52 -3.73 24.11
N ASP A 9 -1.68 -4.69 23.73
CA ASP A 9 -1.95 -5.62 22.65
C ASP A 9 -2.67 -6.86 23.21
N PRO A 10 -4.00 -6.83 23.42
CA PRO A 10 -4.70 -7.93 24.05
C PRO A 10 -4.63 -9.23 23.24
N LEU A 11 -4.13 -9.18 22.00
CA LEU A 11 -4.07 -10.29 21.07
C LEU A 11 -2.64 -10.74 20.73
N GLY A 12 -1.62 -10.12 21.31
CA GLY A 12 -0.20 -10.46 21.09
C GLY A 12 0.25 -10.37 19.62
N LEU A 13 -0.38 -9.49 18.83
CA LEU A 13 -0.05 -9.24 17.43
C LEU A 13 1.33 -8.62 17.19
N VAL A 14 1.91 -7.90 18.14
CA VAL A 14 3.23 -7.25 18.02
C VAL A 14 4.33 -8.26 17.71
N ILE A 15 4.18 -9.52 18.15
CA ILE A 15 5.12 -10.61 17.87
C ILE A 15 5.29 -10.84 16.35
N CYS A 16 4.29 -10.48 15.54
CA CYS A 16 4.37 -10.52 14.09
C CYS A 16 4.14 -9.10 13.50
N PRO A 17 5.21 -8.32 13.27
CA PRO A 17 5.10 -6.94 12.78
C PRO A 17 4.26 -6.80 11.50
N ALA A 18 4.38 -7.76 10.58
CA ALA A 18 3.57 -7.81 9.36
C ALA A 18 2.06 -7.98 9.64
N ARG A 19 1.69 -8.84 10.59
CA ARG A 19 0.30 -9.03 11.00
C ARG A 19 -0.21 -7.79 11.72
N PHE A 20 0.60 -7.19 12.59
CA PHE A 20 0.25 -5.97 13.29
C PHE A 20 0.01 -4.80 12.31
N ALA A 21 0.88 -4.62 11.31
CA ALA A 21 0.70 -3.59 10.29
C ALA A 21 -0.63 -3.76 9.52
N ARG A 22 -0.95 -4.98 9.07
CA ARG A 22 -2.26 -5.26 8.45
C ARG A 22 -3.43 -4.98 9.38
N TYR A 23 -3.33 -5.40 10.65
CA TYR A 23 -4.34 -5.13 11.67
C TYR A 23 -4.60 -3.62 11.79
N MET A 24 -3.54 -2.80 11.86
CA MET A 24 -3.66 -1.35 11.95
C MET A 24 -4.36 -0.74 10.73
N GLN A 25 -4.18 -1.30 9.53
CA GLN A 25 -4.90 -0.84 8.34
C GLN A 25 -6.41 -1.12 8.44
N PHE A 26 -6.82 -2.32 8.89
CA PHE A 26 -8.24 -2.59 9.14
C PHE A 26 -8.80 -1.71 10.26
N ARG A 27 -8.03 -1.42 11.32
CA ARG A 27 -8.44 -0.47 12.36
C ARG A 27 -8.63 0.94 11.81
N LYS A 28 -7.75 1.40 10.91
CA LYS A 28 -7.86 2.69 10.22
C LYS A 28 -9.13 2.79 9.35
N GLN A 29 -9.61 1.66 8.82
CA GLN A 29 -10.88 1.58 8.08
C GLN A 29 -12.12 1.47 8.99
N GLY A 30 -11.96 1.48 10.32
CA GLY A 30 -13.08 1.46 11.27
C GLY A 30 -13.55 0.06 11.70
N TYR A 31 -12.86 -1.02 11.31
CA TYR A 31 -13.21 -2.37 11.76
C TYR A 31 -13.03 -2.53 13.28
N SER A 32 -13.90 -3.36 13.89
CA SER A 32 -13.79 -3.73 15.30
C SER A 32 -12.45 -4.40 15.61
N VAL A 33 -12.06 -4.46 16.90
CA VAL A 33 -10.78 -5.06 17.31
C VAL A 33 -10.72 -6.53 16.86
N PHE A 34 -11.80 -7.28 17.07
CA PHE A 34 -11.88 -8.69 16.72
C PHE A 34 -11.93 -8.92 15.21
N ASP A 35 -12.69 -8.11 14.46
CA ASP A 35 -12.76 -8.23 13.01
C ASP A 35 -11.42 -7.88 12.36
N ALA A 36 -10.79 -6.79 12.77
CA ALA A 36 -9.47 -6.41 12.29
C ALA A 36 -8.42 -7.49 12.59
N ALA A 37 -8.48 -8.11 13.77
CA ALA A 37 -7.54 -9.18 14.15
C ALA A 37 -7.77 -10.50 13.41
N LYS A 38 -9.03 -10.78 13.03
CA LYS A 38 -9.39 -11.91 12.16
C LYS A 38 -8.92 -11.67 10.73
N LEU A 39 -9.19 -10.48 10.18
CA LEU A 39 -8.82 -10.09 8.83
C LEU A 39 -7.30 -9.94 8.63
N SER A 40 -6.55 -9.58 9.68
CA SER A 40 -5.09 -9.44 9.62
C SER A 40 -4.33 -10.77 9.56
N LYS A 41 -4.97 -11.90 9.86
CA LYS A 41 -4.35 -13.23 9.75
C LYS A 41 -3.87 -13.49 8.33
N SER A 42 -2.91 -14.41 8.19
CA SER A 42 -2.22 -14.72 6.92
C SER A 42 -3.17 -14.71 5.72
N LEU A 43 -2.77 -14.01 4.67
CA LEU A 43 -3.53 -13.83 3.43
C LEU A 43 -2.83 -14.61 2.33
N SER A 44 -3.61 -15.29 1.50
CA SER A 44 -3.11 -16.11 0.40
C SER A 44 -2.47 -15.28 -0.72
N SER A 45 -2.88 -14.03 -0.90
CA SER A 45 -2.31 -13.13 -1.91
C SER A 45 -2.54 -11.65 -1.57
N TRP A 46 -1.82 -10.76 -2.28
CA TRP A 46 -2.10 -9.30 -2.24
C TRP A 46 -3.51 -8.97 -2.76
N GLY A 47 -4.03 -9.76 -3.70
CA GLY A 47 -5.41 -9.63 -4.18
C GLY A 47 -6.41 -9.85 -3.06
N ASP A 48 -6.27 -10.95 -2.32
CA ASP A 48 -7.14 -11.25 -1.18
C ASP A 48 -7.05 -10.19 -0.09
N TYR A 49 -5.85 -9.64 0.12
CA TYR A 49 -5.66 -8.55 1.06
C TYR A 49 -6.41 -7.31 0.64
N PHE A 50 -6.20 -6.86 -0.59
CA PHE A 50 -6.77 -5.62 -1.08
C PHE A 50 -8.29 -5.73 -1.19
N SER A 51 -8.84 -6.87 -1.61
CA SER A 51 -10.29 -7.10 -1.63
C SER A 51 -10.91 -6.94 -0.25
N LYS A 52 -10.30 -7.57 0.77
CA LYS A 52 -10.78 -7.48 2.16
C LYS A 52 -10.66 -6.06 2.73
N LEU A 53 -9.59 -5.35 2.39
CA LEU A 53 -9.29 -4.04 2.93
C LEU A 53 -10.13 -2.93 2.29
N SER A 54 -10.38 -3.02 0.99
CA SER A 54 -11.11 -2.01 0.21
C SER A 54 -12.60 -2.31 0.03
N GLY A 55 -13.02 -3.56 0.28
CA GLY A 55 -14.37 -4.02 -0.08
C GLY A 55 -14.61 -4.15 -1.59
N THR A 56 -13.56 -4.01 -2.41
CA THR A 56 -13.64 -4.16 -3.87
C THR A 56 -13.23 -5.56 -4.33
N MET A 57 -13.49 -5.88 -5.59
CA MET A 57 -12.99 -7.09 -6.23
C MET A 57 -12.24 -6.72 -7.51
N ALA A 58 -11.36 -7.61 -7.96
CA ALA A 58 -10.73 -7.49 -9.26
C ALA A 58 -11.79 -7.28 -10.36
N PRO A 59 -11.65 -6.27 -11.24
CA PRO A 59 -12.61 -6.03 -12.31
C PRO A 59 -12.69 -7.24 -13.25
N ILE A 60 -13.92 -7.70 -13.55
CA ILE A 60 -14.17 -8.94 -14.32
C ILE A 60 -13.48 -8.90 -15.70
N GLN A 61 -13.46 -7.74 -16.35
CA GLN A 61 -12.91 -7.54 -17.69
C GLN A 61 -11.39 -7.27 -17.69
N MET A 62 -10.74 -7.19 -16.53
CA MET A 62 -9.32 -6.86 -16.43
C MET A 62 -8.46 -8.11 -16.58
N ILE A 63 -7.77 -8.21 -17.71
CA ILE A 63 -6.86 -9.32 -18.01
C ILE A 63 -5.70 -9.31 -17.00
N ARG A 64 -5.46 -10.48 -16.36
CA ARG A 64 -4.41 -10.67 -15.34
C ARG A 64 -4.50 -9.65 -14.20
N ALA A 65 -5.70 -9.34 -13.73
CA ALA A 65 -5.92 -8.41 -12.63
C ALA A 65 -5.09 -8.78 -11.38
N HIS A 66 -4.48 -7.77 -10.77
CA HIS A 66 -3.63 -7.90 -9.61
C HIS A 66 -3.80 -6.69 -8.69
N ALA A 67 -3.66 -6.89 -7.37
CA ALA A 67 -3.56 -5.79 -6.42
C ALA A 67 -2.16 -5.22 -6.49
N HIS A 68 -2.00 -4.21 -7.33
CA HIS A 68 -0.73 -3.61 -7.68
C HIS A 68 -0.30 -2.59 -6.63
N HIS A 69 0.93 -2.71 -6.14
CA HIS A 69 1.59 -1.64 -5.38
C HIS A 69 1.99 -0.50 -6.31
N ILE A 70 1.36 0.67 -6.19
CA ILE A 70 1.66 1.83 -7.06
C ILE A 70 3.14 2.22 -6.92
N VAL A 71 3.59 2.41 -5.67
CA VAL A 71 5.00 2.42 -5.29
C VAL A 71 5.42 0.99 -4.98
N PHE A 72 6.36 0.46 -5.76
CA PHE A 72 6.72 -0.95 -5.69
C PHE A 72 7.22 -1.36 -4.29
N GLN A 73 6.89 -2.58 -3.88
CA GLN A 73 7.47 -3.16 -2.67
C GLN A 73 8.97 -3.48 -2.87
N LYS A 74 9.31 -4.01 -4.06
CA LYS A 74 10.65 -4.47 -4.45
C LYS A 74 10.82 -4.34 -5.97
N GLY A 75 12.06 -4.36 -6.43
CA GLY A 75 12.40 -4.30 -7.86
C GLY A 75 13.87 -4.61 -8.12
N PRO A 76 14.33 -4.57 -9.38
CA PRO A 76 15.73 -4.78 -9.73
C PRO A 76 16.64 -3.72 -9.08
N ILE A 77 17.93 -4.03 -8.92
CA ILE A 77 18.91 -3.16 -8.25
C ILE A 77 18.90 -1.74 -8.85
N ALA A 78 18.82 -1.61 -10.17
CA ALA A 78 18.78 -0.32 -10.86
C ALA A 78 17.54 0.54 -10.51
N ALA A 79 16.42 -0.07 -10.11
CA ALA A 79 15.21 0.63 -9.69
C ALA A 79 15.22 1.00 -8.20
N ARG A 80 16.09 0.39 -7.40
CA ARG A 80 16.06 0.45 -5.93
C ARG A 80 16.06 1.88 -5.39
N LYS A 81 16.89 2.77 -5.95
CA LYS A 81 16.94 4.19 -5.55
C LYS A 81 15.58 4.90 -5.70
N TYR A 82 14.84 4.62 -6.76
CA TYR A 82 13.52 5.22 -7.01
C TYR A 82 12.46 4.63 -6.10
N ILE A 83 12.55 3.33 -5.84
CA ILE A 83 11.64 2.61 -4.94
C ILE A 83 11.82 3.11 -3.51
N GLU A 84 13.05 3.11 -2.99
CA GLU A 84 13.36 3.53 -1.62
C GLU A 84 12.97 4.99 -1.37
N ASP A 85 13.25 5.88 -2.33
CA ASP A 85 12.86 7.29 -2.23
C ASP A 85 11.32 7.46 -2.28
N SER A 86 10.63 6.72 -3.14
CA SER A 86 9.15 6.74 -3.16
C SER A 86 8.55 6.20 -1.86
N GLN A 87 9.11 5.12 -1.31
CA GLN A 87 8.66 4.57 -0.02
C GLN A 87 8.93 5.54 1.13
N ARG A 88 10.03 6.30 1.10
CA ARG A 88 10.31 7.39 2.05
C ARG A 88 9.23 8.47 1.96
N ILE A 89 8.89 8.94 0.76
CA ILE A 89 7.81 9.92 0.54
C ILE A 89 6.47 9.44 1.11
N LEU A 90 6.12 8.17 0.91
CA LEU A 90 4.90 7.59 1.47
C LEU A 90 4.91 7.61 3.01
N ARG A 91 6.03 7.19 3.64
CA ARG A 91 6.17 7.22 5.10
C ARG A 91 6.05 8.63 5.67
N GLU A 92 6.69 9.61 5.03
CA GLU A 92 6.61 11.04 5.41
C GLU A 92 5.17 11.58 5.32
N ALA A 93 4.37 11.05 4.39
CA ALA A 93 2.95 11.35 4.25
C ALA A 93 2.03 10.52 5.19
N GLY A 94 2.59 9.69 6.09
CA GLY A 94 1.83 8.83 6.99
C GLY A 94 1.17 7.61 6.31
N ILE A 95 1.69 7.21 5.14
CA ILE A 95 1.21 6.06 4.36
C ILE A 95 2.20 4.92 4.51
N ASP A 96 1.71 3.75 4.92
CA ASP A 96 2.52 2.53 4.95
C ASP A 96 2.77 2.05 3.51
N PRO A 97 4.03 1.96 3.04
CA PRO A 97 4.31 1.63 1.64
C PRO A 97 3.99 0.18 1.27
N ILE A 98 3.83 -0.72 2.24
CA ILE A 98 3.59 -2.15 2.01
C ILE A 98 2.11 -2.48 2.18
N TYR A 99 1.48 -1.96 3.22
CA TYR A 99 0.14 -2.35 3.64
C TYR A 99 -0.90 -1.23 3.51
N GLY A 100 -0.47 0.03 3.35
CA GLY A 100 -1.38 1.16 3.22
C GLY A 100 -2.31 1.00 2.02
N ILE A 101 -3.62 1.07 2.26
CA ILE A 101 -4.64 0.94 1.21
C ILE A 101 -4.41 1.94 0.07
N GLU A 102 -3.85 3.11 0.39
CA GLU A 102 -3.57 4.20 -0.54
C GLU A 102 -2.54 3.82 -1.61
N ASN A 103 -1.70 2.81 -1.35
CA ASN A 103 -0.68 2.35 -2.28
C ASN A 103 -1.14 1.16 -3.13
N PHE A 104 -2.42 0.79 -3.09
CA PHE A 104 -2.97 -0.32 -3.88
C PHE A 104 -3.94 0.16 -4.96
N VAL A 105 -3.92 -0.55 -6.09
CA VAL A 105 -4.92 -0.43 -7.14
C VAL A 105 -5.11 -1.78 -7.84
N TRP A 106 -6.30 -2.05 -8.37
CA TRP A 106 -6.47 -3.15 -9.32
C TRP A 106 -5.88 -2.75 -10.66
N ALA A 107 -4.88 -3.50 -11.13
CA ALA A 107 -4.24 -3.27 -12.43
C ALA A 107 -3.81 -4.59 -13.07
N PRO A 108 -3.61 -4.63 -14.40
CA PRO A 108 -2.99 -5.77 -15.05
C PRO A 108 -1.60 -6.08 -14.46
N ASN A 109 -1.28 -7.36 -14.26
CA ASN A 109 0.01 -7.79 -13.72
C ASN A 109 1.16 -7.63 -14.73
N LYS A 110 1.59 -6.39 -14.95
CA LYS A 110 2.72 -5.96 -15.80
C LYS A 110 3.28 -4.63 -15.30
N ASN A 111 4.14 -3.97 -16.08
CA ASN A 111 4.70 -2.63 -15.80
C ASN A 111 5.56 -2.52 -14.52
N HIS A 112 6.13 -3.64 -14.05
CA HIS A 112 7.11 -3.69 -12.95
C HIS A 112 8.54 -3.38 -13.45
N THR A 113 8.73 -2.25 -14.15
CA THR A 113 9.99 -1.90 -14.81
C THR A 113 10.74 -0.77 -14.10
N ILE A 114 12.02 -0.56 -14.45
CA ILE A 114 12.84 0.53 -13.91
C ILE A 114 12.27 1.90 -14.30
N ASP A 115 11.79 2.04 -15.54
CA ASP A 115 11.22 3.31 -16.03
C ASP A 115 9.93 3.67 -15.31
N VAL A 116 9.09 2.68 -15.01
CA VAL A 116 7.87 2.91 -14.24
C VAL A 116 8.19 3.33 -12.81
N ALA A 117 9.14 2.64 -12.15
CA ALA A 117 9.59 3.03 -10.81
C ALA A 117 10.13 4.47 -10.78
N ARG A 118 10.90 4.85 -11.79
CA ARG A 118 11.41 6.21 -11.98
C ARG A 118 10.28 7.23 -12.18
N LYS A 119 9.33 6.94 -13.08
CA LYS A 119 8.20 7.83 -13.38
C LYS A 119 7.28 8.03 -12.16
N VAL A 120 7.01 6.97 -11.39
CA VAL A 120 6.29 7.05 -10.11
C VAL A 120 7.05 7.96 -9.13
N ASN A 121 8.36 7.75 -8.96
CA ASN A 121 9.18 8.57 -8.06
C ASN A 121 9.19 10.05 -8.48
N GLU A 122 9.43 10.35 -9.76
CA GLU A 122 9.45 11.71 -10.28
C GLU A 122 8.09 12.41 -10.08
N THR A 123 6.99 11.68 -10.26
CA THR A 123 5.64 12.21 -10.05
C THR A 123 5.40 12.55 -8.58
N LEU A 124 5.77 11.66 -7.65
CA LEU A 124 5.68 11.91 -6.21
C LEU A 124 6.57 13.07 -5.77
N ARG A 125 7.82 13.14 -6.25
CA ARG A 125 8.74 14.25 -5.94
C ARG A 125 8.19 15.58 -6.41
N LYS A 126 7.61 15.65 -7.62
CA LYS A 126 6.97 16.86 -8.15
C LYS A 126 5.81 17.29 -7.26
N ALA A 127 4.96 16.36 -6.85
CA ALA A 127 3.85 16.66 -5.94
C ALA A 127 4.34 17.22 -4.60
N VAL A 128 5.34 16.61 -3.98
CA VAL A 128 5.92 17.12 -2.71
C VAL A 128 6.54 18.50 -2.91
N ALA A 129 7.31 18.71 -3.99
CA ALA A 129 7.94 20.00 -4.29
C ALA A 129 6.91 21.12 -4.52
N SER A 130 5.75 20.80 -5.09
CA SER A 130 4.64 21.74 -5.28
C SER A 130 3.70 21.82 -4.07
N LYS A 131 4.07 21.26 -2.91
CA LYS A 131 3.22 21.15 -1.70
C LYS A 131 1.85 20.49 -1.96
N GLY A 132 1.78 19.60 -2.94
CA GLY A 132 0.60 18.83 -3.29
C GLY A 132 0.39 17.60 -2.41
N SER A 133 -0.77 16.95 -2.55
CA SER A 133 -1.14 15.76 -1.79
C SER A 133 -0.53 14.49 -2.39
N VAL A 134 0.25 13.76 -1.56
CA VAL A 134 0.77 12.43 -1.92
C VAL A 134 -0.37 11.44 -2.16
N LYS A 135 -1.43 11.50 -1.35
CA LYS A 135 -2.60 10.62 -1.48
C LYS A 135 -3.33 10.83 -2.81
N GLU A 136 -3.57 12.09 -3.20
CA GLU A 136 -4.20 12.40 -4.50
C GLU A 136 -3.30 11.99 -5.68
N THR A 137 -1.98 12.13 -5.50
CA THR A 137 -1.01 11.69 -6.51
C THR A 137 -1.04 10.19 -6.71
N LEU A 138 -1.16 9.41 -5.63
CA LEU A 138 -1.34 7.95 -5.70
C LEU A 138 -2.64 7.59 -6.40
N VAL A 139 -3.76 8.27 -6.14
CA VAL A 139 -5.02 8.04 -6.88
C VAL A 139 -4.80 8.21 -8.38
N LYS A 140 -4.18 9.32 -8.81
CA LYS A 140 -3.89 9.58 -10.22
C LYS A 140 -2.96 8.53 -10.84
N LEU A 141 -1.90 8.14 -10.15
CA LEU A 141 -0.99 7.09 -10.61
C LEU A 141 -1.69 5.73 -10.69
N GLY A 142 -2.54 5.41 -9.71
CA GLY A 142 -3.33 4.19 -9.67
C GLY A 142 -4.26 4.08 -10.88
N GLU A 143 -4.92 5.17 -11.28
CA GLU A 143 -5.73 5.21 -12.50
C GLU A 143 -4.91 4.92 -13.76
N LEU A 144 -3.67 5.42 -13.84
CA LEU A 144 -2.78 5.13 -14.96
C LEU A 144 -2.39 3.66 -15.00
N PHE A 145 -2.09 3.04 -13.85
CA PHE A 145 -1.82 1.59 -13.78
C PHE A 145 -3.06 0.78 -14.19
N ALA A 146 -4.24 1.11 -13.67
CA ALA A 146 -5.48 0.41 -13.96
C ALA A 146 -5.83 0.45 -15.45
N LYS A 147 -5.52 1.56 -16.13
CA LYS A 147 -5.75 1.78 -17.57
C LYS A 147 -4.56 1.38 -18.46
N ASP A 148 -3.48 0.85 -17.88
CA ASP A 148 -2.26 0.49 -18.62
C ASP A 148 -1.64 1.68 -19.41
N MET A 149 -1.65 2.86 -18.82
CA MET A 149 -1.15 4.11 -19.41
C MET A 149 0.20 4.56 -18.81
N ILE A 150 0.86 3.68 -18.05
CA ILE A 150 2.15 3.94 -17.40
C ILE A 150 3.07 2.73 -17.47
#